data_AF-A0A8R2AA58-F1
#
_entry.id   AF-A0A8R2AA58-F1
#
_cell.length_a   1.000
_cell.length_b   1.000
_cell.length_c   1.000
_cell.angle_alpha   90.00
_cell.angle_beta   90.00
_cell.angle_gamma   90.00
#
_symmetry.space_group_name_H-M   'P 1'
#
loop_
_entity.id
_entity.type
_entity.pdbx_description
1 polymer ?
#
loop_
_entity_poly.entity_id
_entity_poly.type
_entity_poly.pdbx_seq_one_letter_code
_entity_poly.pdbx_strand_id
1 'polypeptide(L)'
;MATCPNEKYGHIFSDYVLKTYIEPECPFPPEMWAQEPNTNPRITNGPESFHRTYNGKFHSAHPPTHVVIQILKETQMQTRSIIQSVNNGRVKKMYKVQSTHH
;
A
#
# COMPACT_ATOMS: atom_id res chain seq x y z
N MET A 1 -9.10 13.55 29.25
CA MET A 1 -9.99 14.30 28.36
C MET A 1 -9.57 14.02 26.93
N ALA A 2 -10.49 13.56 26.07
CA ALA A 2 -10.17 13.33 24.66
C ALA A 2 -10.22 14.68 23.94
N THR A 3 -9.09 15.12 23.39
CA THR A 3 -9.04 16.27 22.50
C THR A 3 -9.64 15.88 21.16
N CYS A 4 -10.64 16.62 20.71
CA CYS A 4 -11.16 16.49 19.36
C CYS A 4 -10.02 16.73 18.37
N PRO A 5 -9.77 15.82 17.40
CA PRO A 5 -8.78 16.07 16.35
C PRO A 5 -9.14 17.37 15.62
N ASN A 6 -8.13 18.11 15.16
CA ASN A 6 -8.35 19.33 14.42
C ASN A 6 -9.21 19.05 13.18
N GLU A 7 -10.37 19.72 13.12
CA GLU A 7 -11.44 19.53 12.15
C GLU A 7 -10.94 19.56 10.70
N LYS A 8 -10.04 20.50 10.39
CA LYS A 8 -9.41 20.61 9.07
C LYS A 8 -8.68 19.32 8.67
N TYR A 9 -7.88 18.75 9.57
CA TYR A 9 -7.18 17.50 9.28
C TYR A 9 -8.14 16.31 9.22
N GLY A 10 -9.23 16.33 9.98
CA GLY A 10 -10.31 15.35 9.88
C GLY A 10 -10.94 15.31 8.50
N HIS A 11 -11.27 16.48 7.93
CA HIS A 11 -11.80 16.57 6.57
C HIS A 11 -10.80 16.11 5.52
N ILE A 12 -9.53 16.54 5.60
CA ILE A 12 -8.49 16.12 4.65
C ILE A 12 -8.34 14.59 4.64
N PHE A 13 -8.29 13.97 5.81
CA PHE A 13 -8.19 12.52 5.93
C PHE A 13 -9.44 11.83 5.34
N SER A 14 -10.63 12.31 5.69
CA SER A 14 -11.89 11.72 5.24
C SER A 14 -12.05 11.83 3.72
N ASP A 15 -11.76 12.99 3.14
CA ASP A 15 -11.76 13.21 1.69
C ASP A 15 -10.76 12.30 0.97
N TYR A 16 -9.57 12.13 1.55
CA TYR A 16 -8.58 11.21 1.00
C TYR A 16 -9.09 9.77 0.99
N VAL A 17 -9.66 9.30 2.10
CA VAL A 17 -10.22 7.94 2.19
C VAL A 17 -11.36 7.76 1.19
N LEU A 18 -12.29 8.71 1.13
CA LEU A 18 -13.44 8.69 0.23
C LEU A 18 -13.00 8.60 -1.23
N LYS A 19 -12.13 9.51 -1.68
CA LYS A 19 -11.66 9.59 -3.08
C LYS A 19 -10.72 8.46 -3.48
N THR A 20 -10.02 7.87 -2.51
CA THR A 20 -8.99 6.85 -2.81
C THR A 20 -9.54 5.43 -2.78
N TYR A 21 -10.53 5.16 -1.91
CA TYR A 21 -10.96 3.79 -1.60
C TYR A 21 -12.47 3.51 -1.67
N ILE A 22 -13.34 4.54 -1.70
CA ILE A 22 -14.80 4.36 -1.53
C ILE A 22 -15.60 4.80 -2.75
N GLU A 23 -15.28 5.97 -3.33
CA GLU A 23 -16.03 6.50 -4.48
C GLU A 23 -15.92 5.59 -5.71
N PRO A 24 -16.94 5.60 -6.60
CA PRO A 24 -16.84 4.94 -7.89
C PRO A 24 -15.61 5.44 -8.67
N GLU A 25 -14.97 4.56 -9.44
CA GLU A 25 -13.75 4.86 -10.20
C GLU A 25 -12.54 5.30 -9.34
N CYS A 26 -12.56 5.07 -8.02
CA CYS A 26 -11.40 5.36 -7.19
C CYS A 26 -10.21 4.45 -7.53
N PRO A 27 -8.96 4.87 -7.25
CA PRO A 27 -7.77 4.10 -7.60
C PRO A 27 -7.69 2.71 -6.94
N PHE A 28 -8.29 2.53 -5.76
CA PHE A 28 -8.25 1.29 -4.98
C PHE A 28 -9.66 0.92 -4.50
N PRO A 29 -10.52 0.44 -5.42
CA PRO A 29 -11.94 0.29 -5.14
C PRO A 29 -12.22 -0.87 -4.17
N PRO A 30 -13.39 -0.90 -3.52
CA PRO A 30 -13.74 -1.93 -2.54
C PRO A 30 -13.58 -3.37 -3.05
N GLU A 31 -13.81 -3.61 -4.33
CA GLU A 31 -13.62 -4.91 -4.98
C GLU A 31 -12.15 -5.38 -4.95
N MET A 32 -11.19 -4.50 -4.65
CA MET A 32 -9.79 -4.89 -4.49
C MET A 32 -9.46 -5.35 -3.06
N TRP A 33 -10.04 -4.70 -2.04
CA TRP A 33 -9.64 -4.88 -0.64
C TRP A 33 -10.73 -5.48 0.27
N ALA A 34 -11.98 -5.50 -0.18
CA ALA A 34 -13.16 -6.05 0.50
C ALA A 34 -13.86 -7.16 -0.30
N GLN A 35 -13.25 -7.68 -1.37
CA GLN A 35 -13.81 -8.80 -2.11
C GLN A 35 -13.86 -10.06 -1.25
N GLU A 36 -14.93 -10.84 -1.42
CA GLU A 36 -15.04 -12.16 -0.80
C GLU A 36 -13.85 -13.06 -1.24
N PRO A 37 -13.22 -13.78 -0.30
CA PRO A 37 -12.17 -14.73 -0.63
C PRO A 37 -12.68 -15.78 -1.63
N ASN A 38 -11.91 -16.02 -2.69
CA ASN A 38 -12.26 -17.05 -3.66
C ASN A 38 -12.21 -18.44 -3.01
N THR A 39 -13.25 -19.24 -3.18
CA THR A 39 -13.35 -20.62 -2.64
C THR A 39 -12.35 -21.59 -3.28
N ASN A 40 -11.71 -21.20 -4.40
CA ASN A 40 -10.65 -21.95 -5.06
C ASN A 40 -9.36 -21.11 -5.07
N PRO A 41 -8.49 -21.23 -4.04
CA PRO A 41 -7.33 -20.37 -3.86
C PRO A 41 -6.23 -20.74 -4.86
N ARG A 42 -6.33 -20.25 -6.09
CA ARG A 42 -5.17 -20.21 -6.99
C ARG A 42 -4.24 -19.09 -6.50
N ILE A 43 -3.31 -19.48 -5.63
CA ILE A 43 -2.05 -18.80 -5.28
C ILE A 43 -2.20 -17.67 -4.23
N THR A 44 -2.16 -18.02 -2.94
CA THR A 44 -2.09 -17.10 -1.79
C THR A 44 -0.69 -16.56 -1.49
N ASN A 45 0.32 -16.89 -2.30
CA ASN A 45 1.73 -16.61 -2.03
C ASN A 45 2.06 -15.12 -1.79
N GLY A 46 1.36 -14.21 -2.46
CA GLY A 46 1.60 -12.77 -2.34
C GLY A 46 1.19 -12.20 -0.97
N PRO A 47 -0.11 -12.22 -0.64
CA PRO A 47 -0.61 -11.74 0.66
C PRO A 47 0.06 -12.44 1.85
N GLU A 48 0.24 -13.77 1.79
CA GLU A 48 0.90 -14.51 2.86
C GLU A 48 2.36 -14.11 3.06
N SER A 49 3.12 -13.91 1.97
CA SER A 49 4.50 -13.43 2.04
C SER A 49 4.58 -12.01 2.61
N PHE A 50 3.63 -11.15 2.24
CA PHE A 50 3.53 -9.81 2.81
C PHE A 50 3.28 -9.90 4.33
N HIS A 51 2.27 -10.66 4.76
CA HIS A 51 1.95 -10.81 6.18
C HIS A 51 3.10 -11.43 6.96
N ARG A 52 3.78 -12.45 6.44
CA ARG A 52 4.97 -13.04 7.08
C ARG A 52 6.05 -12.00 7.30
N THR A 53 6.36 -11.22 6.26
CA THR A 53 7.41 -10.19 6.32
C THR A 53 7.03 -9.05 7.25
N TYR A 54 5.79 -8.55 7.16
CA TYR A 54 5.26 -7.48 8.00
C TYR A 54 5.19 -7.90 9.46
N ASN A 55 4.63 -9.08 9.75
CA ASN A 55 4.50 -9.61 11.10
C ASN A 55 5.87 -9.92 11.73
N GLY A 56 6.85 -10.35 10.93
CA GLY A 56 8.22 -10.59 11.38
C GLY A 56 8.96 -9.33 11.88
N LYS A 57 8.43 -8.12 11.61
CA LYS A 57 8.97 -6.86 12.16
C LYS A 57 8.53 -6.60 13.60
N PHE A 58 7.59 -7.36 14.15
CA PHE A 58 7.12 -7.21 15.53
C PHE A 58 7.77 -8.25 16.45
N HIS A 59 8.28 -7.78 17.59
CA HIS A 59 8.87 -8.63 18.64
C HIS A 59 7.96 -8.86 19.84
N SER A 60 6.71 -8.40 19.76
CA SER A 60 5.67 -8.55 20.78
C SER A 60 4.35 -8.88 20.10
N ALA A 61 3.53 -9.71 20.73
CA ALA A 61 2.14 -9.95 20.32
C ALA A 61 1.26 -8.70 20.45
N HIS A 62 1.66 -7.76 21.32
CA HIS A 62 0.95 -6.51 21.59
C HIS A 62 1.92 -5.32 21.48
N PRO A 63 2.35 -4.95 20.27
CA PRO A 63 3.21 -3.81 20.06
C PRO A 63 2.46 -2.51 20.38
N PRO A 64 3.12 -1.51 20.99
CA PRO A 64 2.53 -0.19 21.16
C PRO A 64 2.11 0.42 19.81
N THR A 65 1.02 1.18 19.78
CA THR A 65 0.48 1.77 18.54
C THR A 65 1.51 2.59 17.76
N HIS A 66 2.38 3.35 18.44
CA HIS A 66 3.42 4.14 17.77
C HIS A 66 4.43 3.27 17.01
N VAL A 67 4.72 2.06 17.50
CA VAL A 67 5.61 1.08 16.84
C VAL A 67 4.94 0.53 15.57
N VAL A 68 3.63 0.21 15.65
CA VAL A 68 2.84 -0.22 14.49
C VAL A 68 2.85 0.84 13.40
N ILE A 69 2.62 2.11 13.77
CA ILE A 69 2.64 3.24 12.84
C ILE A 69 4.03 3.40 12.19
N GLN A 70 5.10 3.27 12.98
CA GLN A 70 6.47 3.38 12.47
C GLN A 70 6.77 2.29 11.42
N ILE A 71 6.46 1.04 11.74
CA ILE A 71 6.67 -0.11 10.82
C ILE A 71 5.83 0.03 9.54
N LEU A 72 4.60 0.56 9.64
CA LEU A 72 3.77 0.85 8.47
C LEU A 72 4.41 1.90 7.57
N LYS A 73 4.90 3.01 8.13
CA LYS A 73 5.61 4.05 7.37
C LYS A 73 6.84 3.51 6.66
N GLU A 74 7.65 2.71 7.35
CA GLU A 74 8.83 2.07 6.76
C GLU A 74 8.46 1.14 5.60
N THR A 75 7.42 0.34 5.77
CA THR A 75 6.91 -0.57 4.74
C THR A 75 6.41 0.21 3.51
N GLN A 76 5.73 1.34 3.72
CA GLN A 76 5.31 2.25 2.65
C GLN A 76 6.51 2.86 1.91
N MET A 77 7.53 3.32 2.64
CA MET A 77 8.75 3.87 2.04
C MET A 77 9.46 2.83 1.18
N GLN A 78 9.66 1.61 1.70
CA GLN A 78 10.27 0.50 0.97
C GLN A 78 9.48 0.18 -0.31
N THR A 79 8.15 0.09 -0.21
CA THR A 79 7.26 -0.19 -1.34
C THR A 79 7.37 0.89 -2.42
N ARG A 80 7.36 2.18 -2.03
CA ARG A 80 7.54 3.29 -2.96
C ARG A 80 8.88 3.24 -3.68
N SER A 81 9.97 2.94 -2.97
CA SER A 81 11.30 2.80 -3.57
C SER A 81 11.35 1.67 -4.60
N ILE A 82 10.70 0.53 -4.31
CA ILE A 82 10.59 -0.59 -5.27
C ILE A 82 9.81 -0.17 -6.51
N ILE A 83 8.64 0.46 -6.34
CA ILE A 83 7.81 0.95 -7.46
C ILE A 83 8.60 1.93 -8.33
N GLN A 84 9.30 2.90 -7.73
CA GLN A 84 10.13 3.85 -8.46
C GLN A 84 11.26 3.14 -9.22
N SER A 85 11.93 2.17 -8.59
CA SER A 85 13.00 1.39 -9.23
C SER A 85 12.50 0.60 -10.44
N VAL A 86 11.33 -0.04 -10.31
CA VAL A 86 10.68 -0.77 -11.41
C VAL A 86 10.28 0.19 -12.54
N ASN A 87 9.69 1.34 -12.21
CA ASN A 87 9.30 2.34 -13.20
C ASN A 87 10.52 2.91 -13.93
N ASN A 88 11.61 3.21 -13.22
CA ASN A 88 12.86 3.66 -13.82
C ASN A 88 13.48 2.59 -14.75
N GLY A 89 13.41 1.31 -14.35
CA GLY A 89 13.83 0.20 -15.20
C GLY A 89 12.98 0.05 -16.47
N ARG A 90 11.66 0.22 -16.37
CA ARG A 90 10.72 0.24 -17.51
C ARG A 90 11.03 1.39 -18.47
N VAL A 91 11.28 2.58 -17.94
CA VAL A 91 11.67 3.77 -18.72
C VAL A 91 12.99 3.52 -19.47
N LYS A 92 14.03 2.98 -18.81
CA LYS A 92 15.29 2.61 -19.48
C LYS A 92 15.10 1.56 -20.58
N LYS A 93 14.23 0.57 -20.38
CA LYS A 93 13.90 -0.45 -21.40
C LYS A 93 13.20 0.20 -22.61
N MET A 94 12.31 1.16 -22.38
CA MET A 94 11.63 1.91 -23.45
C MET A 94 12.61 2.70 -24.31
N TYR A 95 13.55 3.44 -23.70
CA TYR A 95 14.59 4.16 -24.43
C TYR A 95 15.49 3.22 -25.26
N LYS A 96 15.85 2.04 -24.73
CA LYS A 96 16.66 1.06 -25.47
C LYS A 96 15.94 0.47 -26.69
N VAL A 97 14.63 0.30 -26.62
CA VAL A 97 13.80 -0.17 -27.76
C VAL A 97 13.67 0.92 -28.84
N GLN A 98 13.68 2.20 -28.47
CA GLN A 98 13.66 3.29 -29.45
C GLN A 98 15.03 3.55 -30.11
N SER A 99 16.14 3.30 -29.41
CA SER A 99 17.50 3.46 -29.96
C SER A 99 17.98 2.31 -30.86
N THR A 100 17.18 1.25 -31.06
CA THR A 100 17.53 0.09 -31.90
C THR A 100 16.88 0.11 -33.29
N HIS A 101 16.27 1.25 -33.67
CA HIS A 101 15.64 1.47 -34.98
C HIS A 101 16.38 2.52 -35.84
N HIS A 102 17.71 2.58 -35.77
CA HIS A 102 18.53 3.34 -36.71
C HIS A 102 19.67 2.49 -37.27
#